data_AF-B0XIS3-F1
#
_entry.id   AF-B0XIS3-F1
#
_cell.length_a   1.000
_cell.length_b   1.000
_cell.length_c   1.000
_cell.angle_alpha   90.00
_cell.angle_beta   90.00
_cell.angle_gamma   90.00
#
_symmetry.space_group_name_H-M   'P 1'
#
loop_
_entity.id
_entity.type
_entity.pdbx_description
1 polymer ?
#
loop_
_entity_poly.entity_id
_entity_poly.type
_entity_poly.pdbx_seq_one_letter_code
_entity_poly.pdbx_strand_id
1 'polypeptide(L)'
;MASKCSGVARWFGWWAVMATSWITQGMVVEASQWDHIVDFDPNYRLLWTSNTQDITFEIQARTLGWVGMGFSHDGTLADSDVAIGWIDQGHVYFQR
;
A
#
# COMPACT_ATOMS: atom_id res chain seq x y z
N MET A 1 65.17 35.92 -0.03
CA MET A 1 65.64 34.66 0.60
C MET A 1 65.26 34.66 2.08
N ALA A 2 64.69 33.54 2.58
CA ALA A 2 64.57 33.09 4.01
C ALA A 2 63.74 33.95 5.00
N SER A 3 62.94 33.45 5.98
CA SER A 3 62.62 32.09 6.47
C SER A 3 61.43 32.11 7.49
N LYS A 4 60.90 30.90 7.82
CA LYS A 4 60.14 30.44 9.03
C LYS A 4 58.65 30.85 9.17
N CYS A 5 57.71 30.04 9.71
CA CYS A 5 57.67 28.67 10.26
C CYS A 5 56.20 28.17 10.34
N SER A 6 55.98 26.84 10.36
CA SER A 6 54.68 26.09 10.41
C SER A 6 54.07 26.01 11.83
N GLY A 7 52.82 25.59 12.11
CA GLY A 7 51.76 24.89 11.36
C GLY A 7 50.79 24.25 12.38
N VAL A 8 49.49 24.17 12.07
CA VAL A 8 48.42 23.59 12.91
C VAL A 8 47.93 22.28 12.28
N ALA A 9 47.76 21.20 13.06
CA ALA A 9 47.00 20.00 12.65
C ALA A 9 46.46 19.18 13.84
N ARG A 10 45.29 18.57 13.62
CA ARG A 10 44.31 17.95 14.55
C ARG A 10 44.54 16.44 14.75
N TRP A 11 44.26 15.83 15.93
CA TRP A 11 44.03 14.36 16.11
C TRP A 11 43.34 13.93 17.45
N PHE A 12 42.36 12.99 17.39
CA PHE A 12 41.68 12.02 18.35
C PHE A 12 41.08 12.48 19.72
N GLY A 13 39.96 12.00 20.33
CA GLY A 13 38.89 11.02 20.04
C GLY A 13 37.92 10.76 21.26
N TRP A 14 36.61 10.65 20.99
CA TRP A 14 35.49 9.85 21.61
C TRP A 14 35.31 9.69 23.15
N TRP A 15 34.33 10.42 23.73
CA TRP A 15 33.30 9.90 24.67
C TRP A 15 31.97 10.61 24.39
N ALA A 16 30.88 9.84 24.42
CA ALA A 16 29.70 10.01 23.61
C ALA A 16 28.53 10.72 24.34
N VAL A 17 27.80 11.51 23.53
CA VAL A 17 26.34 11.68 23.45
C VAL A 17 25.57 11.82 24.78
N MET A 18 25.03 13.01 25.05
CA MET A 18 23.66 13.19 25.57
C MET A 18 23.29 14.68 25.63
N ALA A 19 22.42 15.14 24.72
CA ALA A 19 21.42 16.19 24.98
C ALA A 19 20.44 16.23 23.79
N THR A 20 19.64 15.18 23.72
CA THR A 20 18.27 15.12 23.17
C THR A 20 17.98 16.04 21.99
N SER A 21 18.28 15.54 20.78
CA SER A 21 17.46 15.84 19.61
C SER A 21 16.02 15.47 19.98
N TRP A 22 15.12 16.45 19.97
CA TRP A 22 13.69 16.16 20.00
C TRP A 22 13.39 15.41 18.72
N ILE A 23 13.35 14.08 18.82
CA ILE A 23 12.80 13.26 17.75
C ILE A 23 11.34 13.66 17.68
N THR A 24 10.97 14.51 16.73
CA THR A 24 9.62 14.48 16.19
C THR A 24 9.51 13.14 15.48
N GLN A 25 9.27 12.08 16.25
CA GLN A 25 8.69 10.86 15.72
C GLN A 25 7.25 11.29 15.44
N GLY A 26 7.07 11.92 14.29
CA GLY A 26 5.77 11.97 13.65
C GLY A 26 5.30 10.52 13.65
N MET A 27 4.23 10.28 14.38
CA MET A 27 3.51 9.03 14.31
C MET A 27 3.23 8.80 12.83
N VAL A 28 3.92 7.83 12.23
CA VAL A 28 3.54 7.33 10.90
C VAL A 28 2.27 6.54 11.18
N VAL A 29 1.13 7.21 11.10
CA VAL A 29 -0.14 6.50 10.97
C VAL A 29 -0.12 5.99 9.54
N GLU A 30 0.28 4.73 9.36
CA GLU A 30 -0.03 3.99 8.14
C GLU A 30 -1.57 4.00 8.04
N ALA A 31 -2.12 4.91 7.25
CA ALA A 31 -3.53 4.93 6.96
C ALA A 31 -3.85 3.59 6.27
N SER A 32 -4.94 2.94 6.69
CA SER A 32 -5.50 1.83 5.91
C SER A 32 -5.62 2.29 4.46
N GLN A 33 -5.04 1.53 3.52
CA GLN A 33 -5.16 1.84 2.09
C GLN A 33 -6.62 1.80 1.61
N TRP A 34 -7.50 1.15 2.38
CA TRP A 34 -8.90 0.93 2.05
C TRP A 34 -9.82 1.62 3.05
N ASP A 35 -10.83 2.33 2.53
CA ASP A 35 -11.84 3.01 3.35
C ASP A 35 -12.93 2.04 3.83
N HIS A 36 -13.19 1.01 3.03
CA HIS A 36 -14.27 0.06 3.26
C HIS A 36 -13.80 -1.38 3.07
N ILE A 37 -14.29 -2.27 3.93
CA ILE A 37 -13.98 -3.70 3.95
C ILE A 37 -15.26 -4.46 4.29
N VAL A 38 -15.58 -5.48 3.49
CA VAL A 38 -16.69 -6.40 3.73
C VAL A 38 -16.21 -7.84 3.52
N ASP A 39 -16.42 -8.67 4.55
CA ASP A 39 -16.22 -10.11 4.48
C ASP A 39 -17.58 -10.78 4.20
N PHE A 40 -17.73 -11.40 3.03
CA PHE A 40 -18.95 -12.15 2.69
C PHE A 40 -18.91 -13.54 3.32
N ASP A 41 -17.73 -14.16 3.30
CA ASP A 41 -17.42 -15.41 3.99
C ASP A 41 -15.89 -15.51 4.23
N PRO A 42 -15.37 -16.51 4.97
CA PRO A 42 -13.94 -16.65 5.25
C PRO A 42 -13.01 -16.73 4.03
N ASN A 43 -13.54 -17.00 2.84
CA ASN A 43 -12.84 -17.15 1.58
C ASN A 43 -13.12 -16.02 0.59
N TYR A 44 -13.95 -15.02 0.94
CA TYR A 44 -14.32 -13.94 0.03
C TYR A 44 -14.42 -12.60 0.77
N ARG A 45 -13.49 -11.70 0.43
CA ARG A 45 -13.42 -10.33 0.95
C ARG A 45 -13.43 -9.33 -0.18
N LEU A 46 -14.17 -8.25 0.03
CA LEU A 46 -14.20 -7.08 -0.82
C LEU A 46 -13.67 -5.86 -0.06
N LEU A 47 -12.73 -5.15 -0.67
CA LEU A 47 -12.21 -3.87 -0.18
C LEU A 47 -12.43 -2.81 -1.24
N TRP A 48 -12.70 -1.57 -0.83
CA TRP A 48 -12.70 -0.45 -1.75
C TRP A 48 -12.35 0.88 -1.09
N THR A 49 -11.86 1.78 -1.92
CA THR A 49 -11.67 3.20 -1.63
C THR A 49 -12.16 3.99 -2.83
N SER A 50 -12.70 5.18 -2.59
CA SER A 50 -13.18 6.06 -3.63
C SER A 50 -12.52 7.42 -3.53
N ASN A 51 -12.09 7.96 -4.66
CA ASN A 51 -11.72 9.36 -4.77
C ASN A 51 -12.81 10.12 -5.56
N THR A 52 -12.53 11.35 -5.98
CA THR A 52 -13.51 12.20 -6.69
C THR A 52 -13.82 11.74 -8.12
N GLN A 53 -13.03 10.82 -8.68
CA GLN A 53 -13.13 10.38 -10.07
C GLN A 53 -13.44 8.89 -10.17
N ASP A 54 -12.76 8.08 -9.36
CA ASP A 54 -12.75 6.63 -9.47
C ASP A 54 -13.02 5.96 -8.14
N ILE A 55 -13.54 4.73 -8.23
CA ILE A 55 -13.58 3.78 -7.12
C ILE A 55 -12.65 2.62 -7.47
N THR A 56 -11.72 2.33 -6.57
CA THR A 56 -10.81 1.20 -6.70
C THR A 56 -11.34 0.06 -5.83
N PHE A 57 -11.47 -1.12 -6.43
CA PHE A 57 -11.91 -2.34 -5.75
C PHE A 57 -10.77 -3.35 -5.71
N GLU A 58 -10.68 -4.08 -4.60
CA GLU A 58 -9.87 -5.30 -4.47
C GLU A 58 -10.77 -6.46 -4.01
N ILE A 59 -10.69 -7.57 -4.74
CA ILE A 59 -11.36 -8.81 -4.39
C ILE A 59 -10.29 -9.80 -3.94
N GLN A 60 -10.38 -10.25 -2.69
CA GLN A 60 -9.55 -11.32 -2.17
C GLN A 60 -10.42 -12.58 -2.07
N ALA A 61 -10.14 -13.57 -2.92
CA ALA A 61 -10.90 -14.80 -2.98
C ALA A 61 -10.01 -16.04 -2.99
N ARG A 62 -10.37 -17.06 -2.21
CA ARG A 62 -9.75 -18.39 -2.27
C ARG A 62 -10.60 -19.30 -3.15
N THR A 63 -10.30 -19.34 -4.46
CA THR A 63 -11.01 -20.18 -5.45
C THR A 63 -10.04 -20.89 -6.38
N LEU A 64 -10.48 -22.00 -6.99
CA LEU A 64 -9.78 -22.69 -8.08
C LEU A 64 -10.31 -22.29 -9.47
N GLY A 65 -11.32 -21.42 -9.53
CA GLY A 65 -11.99 -21.02 -10.76
C GLY A 65 -11.96 -19.51 -10.97
N TRP A 66 -13.14 -18.93 -11.06
CA TRP A 66 -13.35 -17.51 -11.36
C TRP A 66 -14.10 -16.80 -10.24
N VAL A 67 -13.96 -15.48 -10.20
CA VAL A 67 -14.75 -14.55 -9.42
C VAL A 67 -15.31 -13.47 -10.34
N GLY A 68 -16.56 -13.06 -10.09
CA GLY A 68 -17.22 -12.00 -10.84
C GLY A 68 -17.75 -10.94 -9.89
N MET A 69 -17.63 -9.67 -10.29
CA MET A 69 -18.24 -8.53 -9.63
C MET A 69 -18.95 -7.70 -10.69
N GLY A 70 -20.18 -7.28 -10.39
CA GLY A 70 -20.89 -6.39 -11.28
C GLY A 70 -21.76 -5.39 -10.55
N PHE A 71 -22.11 -4.34 -11.29
CA PHE A 71 -23.03 -3.29 -10.86
C PHE A 71 -24.31 -3.38 -11.69
N SER A 72 -25.44 -3.33 -11.00
CA SER A 72 -26.75 -3.35 -11.62
C SER A 72 -27.72 -2.46 -10.86
N HIS A 73 -28.79 -2.06 -11.55
CA HIS A 73 -29.78 -1.18 -10.96
C HIS A 73 -30.65 -1.89 -9.90
N ASP A 74 -30.88 -3.19 -10.09
CA ASP A 74 -31.85 -3.98 -9.32
C ASP A 74 -31.23 -5.18 -8.57
N GLY A 75 -29.90 -5.35 -8.64
CA GLY A 75 -29.19 -6.47 -8.03
C GLY A 75 -29.26 -7.76 -8.85
N THR A 76 -29.88 -7.76 -10.03
CA THR A 76 -29.82 -8.89 -10.96
C THR A 76 -28.54 -8.85 -11.79
N LEU A 77 -28.25 -9.94 -12.50
CA LEU A 77 -27.13 -10.02 -13.46
C LEU A 77 -27.49 -9.51 -14.85
N ALA A 78 -28.78 -9.39 -15.18
CA ALA A 78 -29.20 -8.88 -16.47
C ALA A 78 -28.84 -7.40 -16.58
N ASP A 79 -28.40 -6.97 -17.77
CA ASP A 79 -28.03 -5.58 -18.07
C ASP A 79 -27.02 -4.96 -17.09
N SER A 80 -26.15 -5.79 -16.50
CA SER A 80 -25.14 -5.38 -15.52
C SER A 80 -23.79 -5.12 -16.16
N ASP A 81 -23.06 -4.17 -15.61
CA ASP A 81 -21.64 -3.97 -15.92
C ASP A 81 -20.82 -4.93 -15.07
N VAL A 82 -20.21 -5.95 -15.69
CA VAL A 82 -19.55 -7.05 -14.97
C VAL A 82 -18.08 -7.13 -15.34
N ALA A 83 -17.24 -7.26 -14.32
CA ALA A 83 -15.86 -7.67 -14.44
C ALA A 83 -15.65 -9.08 -13.86
N ILE A 84 -14.84 -9.88 -14.54
CA ILE A 84 -14.55 -11.28 -14.17
C ILE A 84 -13.05 -11.49 -14.10
N GLY A 85 -12.57 -12.08 -13.02
CA GLY A 85 -11.20 -12.56 -12.86
C GLY A 85 -11.16 -14.07 -12.70
N TRP A 86 -10.14 -14.72 -13.22
CA TRP A 86 -9.97 -16.17 -13.06
C TRP A 86 -8.50 -16.56 -12.94
N ILE A 87 -8.27 -17.74 -12.39
CA ILE A 87 -6.94 -18.36 -12.34
C ILE A 87 -6.93 -19.50 -13.34
N ASP A 88 -5.95 -19.50 -14.24
CA ASP A 88 -5.65 -20.64 -15.09
C ASP A 88 -4.15 -20.94 -15.06
N GLN A 89 -3.80 -22.19 -14.75
CA GLN A 89 -2.41 -22.67 -14.59
C GLN A 89 -1.52 -21.79 -13.68
N GLY A 90 -2.10 -21.18 -12.64
CA GLY A 90 -1.39 -20.31 -11.69
C GLY A 90 -1.21 -18.87 -12.17
N HIS A 91 -1.71 -18.53 -13.36
CA HIS A 91 -1.77 -17.16 -13.86
C HIS A 91 -3.15 -16.56 -13.61
N VAL A 92 -3.15 -15.28 -13.23
CA VAL A 92 -4.38 -14.50 -13.02
C VAL A 92 -4.74 -13.79 -14.32
N TYR A 93 -6.00 -13.89 -14.71
CA TYR A 93 -6.59 -13.23 -15.87
C TYR A 93 -7.77 -12.36 -15.43
N PHE A 94 -8.09 -11.34 -16.23
CA PHE A 94 -9.17 -10.40 -15.94
C PHE A 94 -9.83 -9.89 -17.23
N GLN A 95 -11.15 -9.76 -17.21
CA GLN A 95 -11.96 -9.21 -18.29
C GLN A 95 -13.05 -8.28 -17.72
N ARG A 96 -13.39 -7.23 -18.48
CA ARG A 96 -14.53 -6.34 -18.27
C ARG A 96 -15.32 -6.22 -19.56
#